data_AF-A0AAW0EBW6-F1
#
_entry.id   AF-A0AAW0EBW6-F1
#
_cell.length_a   1.000
_cell.length_b   1.000
_cell.length_c   1.000
_cell.angle_alpha   90.00
_cell.angle_beta   90.00
_cell.angle_gamma   90.00
#
_symmetry.space_group_name_H-M   'P 1'
#
loop_
_entity.id
_entity.type
_entity.pdbx_description
1 polymer ?
#
loop_
_entity_poly.entity_id
_entity_poly.type
_entity_poly.pdbx_seq_one_letter_code
_entity_poly.pdbx_strand_id
1 'polypeptide(L)'
;MGKVNPNEKEEGNPGRLRRLGYGAAFFLVFAIAAAALGLDAQQLHKYGNTNQNYASLEYKNALGLCLFSCIFTFLWLIAHWQVNMGLSIFFTLVGAVFWGTCAGIFYHSTPFRAFTCDNPVDTFPTKWQPYVGECTRVVSLQGLCWAEWALLCLMLVMSIIHKIEIRPRPEASYYGP
;
A
#
# COMPACT_ATOMS: atom_id res chain seq x y z
N MET A 1 -5.11 12.64 -54.59
CA MET A 1 -4.81 13.38 -53.35
C MET A 1 -6.05 13.37 -52.48
N GLY A 2 -6.14 12.41 -51.55
CA GLY A 2 -7.25 12.34 -50.60
C GLY A 2 -7.10 13.43 -49.54
N LYS A 3 -8.16 14.21 -49.31
CA LYS A 3 -8.21 15.23 -48.27
C LYS A 3 -8.13 14.53 -46.91
N VAL A 4 -7.04 14.77 -46.18
CA VAL A 4 -6.93 14.41 -44.76
C VAL A 4 -7.84 15.35 -43.99
N ASN A 5 -8.87 14.79 -43.35
CA ASN A 5 -9.78 15.55 -42.49
C ASN A 5 -9.05 15.95 -41.19
N PRO A 6 -8.96 17.23 -40.83
CA PRO A 6 -8.25 17.71 -39.64
C PRO A 6 -9.03 17.52 -38.31
N ASN A 7 -10.08 16.68 -38.32
CA ASN A 7 -11.01 16.52 -37.19
C ASN A 7 -10.97 15.12 -36.53
N GLU A 8 -9.92 14.33 -36.75
CA GLU A 8 -9.63 13.21 -35.85
C GLU A 8 -9.16 13.78 -34.51
N LYS A 9 -10.12 14.04 -33.63
CA LYS A 9 -9.85 14.17 -32.20
C LYS A 9 -9.00 12.97 -31.80
N GLU A 10 -7.89 13.21 -31.12
CA GLU A 10 -7.15 12.18 -30.40
C GLU A 10 -8.10 11.54 -29.37
N GLU A 11 -8.93 10.59 -29.79
CA GLU A 11 -9.58 9.66 -28.88
C GLU A 11 -8.46 8.83 -28.27
N GLY A 12 -7.96 9.32 -27.13
CA GLY A 12 -6.85 8.70 -26.41
C GLY A 12 -7.12 7.22 -26.25
N ASN A 13 -6.28 6.39 -26.88
CA ASN A 13 -6.44 4.95 -26.91
C ASN A 13 -6.66 4.42 -25.48
N PRO A 14 -7.88 3.95 -25.12
CA PRO A 14 -8.21 3.58 -23.74
C PRO A 14 -7.33 2.43 -23.24
N GLY A 15 -6.82 1.59 -24.16
CA GLY A 15 -5.84 0.55 -23.85
C GLY A 15 -4.45 1.08 -23.51
N ARG A 16 -4.05 2.28 -23.97
CA ARG A 16 -2.79 2.93 -23.61
C ARG A 16 -2.88 3.57 -22.23
N LEU A 17 -3.95 4.31 -21.96
CA LEU A 17 -4.19 4.94 -20.65
C LEU A 17 -4.23 3.90 -19.54
N ARG A 18 -4.92 2.77 -19.78
CA ARG A 18 -4.97 1.65 -18.84
C ARG A 18 -3.60 1.06 -18.54
N ARG A 19 -2.77 0.82 -19.56
CA ARG A 19 -1.41 0.29 -19.39
C ARG A 19 -0.53 1.24 -18.58
N LEU A 20 -0.62 2.55 -18.86
CA LEU A 20 0.09 3.57 -18.10
C LEU A 20 -0.40 3.63 -16.65
N GLY A 21 -1.72 3.53 -16.42
CA GLY A 21 -2.31 3.52 -15.09
C GLY A 21 -1.82 2.33 -14.24
N TYR A 22 -1.83 1.12 -14.79
CA TYR A 22 -1.26 -0.04 -14.10
C TYR A 22 0.24 0.11 -13.87
N GLY A 23 1.00 0.55 -14.88
CA GLY A 23 2.44 0.78 -14.73
C GLY A 23 2.78 1.78 -13.62
N ALA A 24 2.04 2.89 -13.55
CA ALA A 24 2.18 3.89 -12.50
C ALA A 24 1.80 3.31 -11.11
N ALA A 25 0.73 2.52 -11.02
CA ALA A 25 0.32 1.90 -9.77
C ALA A 25 1.38 0.91 -9.26
N PHE A 26 1.89 0.02 -10.11
CA PHE A 26 2.96 -0.91 -9.74
C PHE A 26 4.27 -0.20 -9.37
N PHE A 27 4.61 0.90 -10.05
CA PHE A 27 5.76 1.72 -9.67
C PHE A 27 5.58 2.40 -8.30
N LEU A 28 4.37 2.89 -8.00
CA LEU A 28 4.07 3.47 -6.69
C LEU A 28 4.13 2.44 -5.57
N VAL A 29 3.58 1.24 -5.78
CA VAL A 29 3.70 0.08 -4.86
C VAL A 29 5.19 -0.18 -4.56
N PHE A 30 6.03 -0.24 -5.60
CA PHE A 30 7.47 -0.42 -5.43
C PHE A 30 8.11 0.71 -4.60
N ALA A 31 7.82 1.96 -4.93
CA ALA A 31 8.42 3.13 -4.29
C ALA A 31 8.05 3.21 -2.81
N ILE A 32 6.78 2.96 -2.47
CA ILE A 32 6.29 2.98 -1.08
C ILE A 32 6.88 1.80 -0.30
N ALA A 33 6.87 0.59 -0.85
CA ALA A 33 7.49 -0.58 -0.22
C ALA A 33 9.00 -0.39 0.03
N ALA A 34 9.72 0.24 -0.91
CA ALA A 34 11.14 0.57 -0.75
C ALA A 34 11.39 1.62 0.33
N ALA A 35 10.57 2.68 0.37
CA ALA A 35 10.65 3.69 1.42
C ALA A 35 10.35 3.09 2.81
N ALA A 36 9.31 2.26 2.93
CA ALA A 36 8.94 1.59 4.16
C ALA A 36 10.04 0.62 4.63
N LEU A 37 10.59 -0.18 3.72
CA LEU A 37 11.71 -1.09 4.03
C LEU A 37 12.90 -0.33 4.61
N GLY A 38 13.26 0.83 4.04
CA GLY A 38 14.37 1.63 4.54
C GLY A 38 14.15 2.13 5.98
N LEU A 39 12.95 2.63 6.29
CA LEU A 39 12.60 3.09 7.63
C LEU A 39 12.53 1.95 8.64
N ASP A 40 11.92 0.82 8.25
CA ASP A 40 11.74 -0.36 9.09
C ASP A 40 13.07 -1.08 9.36
N ALA A 41 13.92 -1.24 8.34
CA ALA A 41 15.26 -1.80 8.49
C ALA A 41 16.11 -0.95 9.43
N GLN A 42 16.03 0.38 9.35
CA GLN A 42 16.73 1.26 10.29
C GLN A 42 16.31 1.01 11.75
N GLN A 43 15.00 0.88 12.00
CA GLN A 43 14.45 0.60 13.33
C GLN A 43 14.94 -0.75 13.87
N LEU A 44 14.83 -1.80 13.07
CA LEU A 44 15.28 -3.14 13.43
C LEU A 44 16.79 -3.20 13.68
N HIS A 45 17.59 -2.53 12.86
CA HIS A 45 19.05 -2.45 13.07
C HIS A 45 19.44 -1.69 14.32
N LYS A 46 18.74 -0.59 14.63
CA LYS A 46 19.04 0.25 15.80
C LYS A 46 18.76 -0.48 17.12
N TYR A 47 17.61 -1.15 17.22
CA TYR A 47 17.16 -1.79 18.46
C TYR A 47 17.52 -3.28 18.54
N GLY A 48 17.97 -3.90 17.44
CA GLY A 48 18.40 -5.29 17.40
C GLY A 48 17.26 -6.28 17.65
N ASN A 49 17.60 -7.51 18.02
CA ASN A 49 16.62 -8.61 18.18
C ASN A 49 16.10 -8.77 19.62
N THR A 50 16.48 -7.91 20.56
CA THR A 50 16.12 -8.07 21.97
C THR A 50 14.80 -7.35 22.28
N ASN A 51 13.81 -8.05 22.85
CA ASN A 51 12.47 -7.49 23.09
C ASN A 51 12.49 -6.28 24.05
N GLN A 52 13.45 -6.25 24.97
CA GLN A 52 13.66 -5.19 25.96
C GLN A 52 14.06 -3.85 25.33
N ASN A 53 14.56 -3.88 24.09
CA ASN A 53 14.97 -2.68 23.36
C ASN A 53 13.80 -2.02 22.61
N TYR A 54 12.57 -2.51 22.77
CA TYR A 54 11.36 -1.95 22.16
C TYR A 54 10.39 -1.51 23.25
N ALA A 55 9.60 -0.46 22.97
CA ALA A 55 8.58 0.04 23.91
C ALA A 55 7.46 -0.99 24.19
N SER A 56 7.19 -1.90 23.26
CA SER A 56 6.28 -3.02 23.42
C SER A 56 6.62 -4.17 22.48
N LEU A 57 6.19 -5.39 22.85
CA LEU A 57 6.30 -6.56 21.99
C LEU A 57 5.46 -6.40 20.71
N GLU A 58 4.30 -5.75 20.83
CA GLU A 58 3.42 -5.44 19.70
C GLU A 58 4.14 -4.58 18.65
N TYR A 59 4.86 -3.54 19.08
CA TYR A 59 5.61 -2.67 18.17
C TYR A 59 6.73 -3.44 17.45
N LYS A 60 7.49 -4.29 18.18
CA LYS A 60 8.51 -5.14 17.56
C LYS A 60 7.91 -6.09 16.51
N ASN A 61 6.79 -6.72 16.84
CA ASN A 61 6.11 -7.62 15.92
C ASN A 61 5.53 -6.87 14.71
N ALA A 62 5.08 -5.63 14.89
CA ALA A 62 4.60 -4.78 13.80
C ALA A 62 5.72 -4.46 12.81
N LEU A 63 6.92 -4.12 13.29
CA LEU A 63 8.12 -3.94 12.46
C LEU A 63 8.43 -5.23 11.69
N GLY A 64 8.45 -6.39 12.37
CA GLY A 64 8.65 -7.69 11.70
C GLY A 64 7.60 -8.00 10.62
N LEU A 65 6.33 -7.67 10.87
CA LEU A 65 5.26 -7.83 9.90
C LEU A 65 5.40 -6.85 8.72
N CYS A 66 5.85 -5.62 8.98
CA CYS A 66 6.13 -4.62 7.96
C CYS A 66 7.26 -5.08 7.05
N LEU A 67 8.36 -5.59 7.61
CA LEU A 67 9.48 -6.18 6.86
C LEU A 67 9.01 -7.32 5.96
N PHE A 68 8.22 -8.25 6.51
CA PHE A 68 7.62 -9.32 5.73
C PHE A 68 6.74 -8.78 4.60
N SER A 69 5.90 -7.78 4.88
CA SER A 69 5.03 -7.14 3.89
C SER A 69 5.82 -6.50 2.75
N CYS A 70 6.94 -5.84 3.07
CA CYS A 70 7.86 -5.29 2.06
C CYS A 70 8.45 -6.39 1.18
N ILE A 71 9.00 -7.46 1.78
CA ILE A 71 9.58 -8.60 1.05
C ILE A 71 8.54 -9.28 0.16
N PHE A 72 7.35 -9.57 0.71
CA PHE A 72 6.24 -10.13 -0.04
C PHE A 72 5.87 -9.26 -1.23
N THR A 73 5.80 -7.94 -1.03
CA THR A 73 5.47 -6.97 -2.08
C THR A 73 6.53 -6.99 -3.18
N PHE A 74 7.83 -7.01 -2.85
CA PHE A 74 8.89 -7.12 -3.87
C PHE A 74 8.83 -8.44 -4.65
N LEU A 75 8.60 -9.57 -3.96
CA LEU A 75 8.46 -10.86 -4.63
C LEU A 75 7.25 -10.86 -5.59
N TRP A 76 6.12 -10.30 -5.15
CA TRP A 76 4.95 -10.13 -5.99
C TRP A 76 5.23 -9.21 -7.19
N LEU A 77 5.89 -8.07 -6.98
CA LEU A 77 6.29 -7.14 -8.05
C LEU A 77 7.25 -7.79 -9.06
N ILE A 78 8.10 -8.73 -8.67
CA ILE A 78 8.94 -9.47 -9.62
C ILE A 78 8.11 -10.54 -10.35
N ALA A 79 7.15 -11.17 -9.68
CA ALA A 79 6.35 -12.25 -10.26
C ALA A 79 5.16 -11.78 -11.12
N HIS A 80 4.65 -10.55 -10.92
CA HIS A 80 3.34 -10.11 -11.42
C HIS A 80 3.16 -10.23 -12.95
N TRP A 81 4.24 -10.15 -13.73
CA TRP A 81 4.20 -10.27 -15.19
C TRP A 81 4.01 -11.70 -15.70
N GLN A 82 4.32 -12.71 -14.87
CA GLN A 82 4.15 -14.14 -15.23
C GLN A 82 2.87 -14.76 -14.67
N VAL A 83 2.27 -14.16 -13.64
CA VAL A 83 1.04 -14.69 -13.05
C VAL A 83 -0.20 -14.26 -13.81
N ASN A 84 -1.19 -15.15 -13.84
CA ASN A 84 -2.49 -14.83 -14.39
C ASN A 84 -3.21 -13.76 -13.53
N MET A 85 -4.16 -13.05 -14.14
CA MET A 85 -4.90 -11.97 -13.48
C MET A 85 -5.64 -12.41 -12.21
N GLY A 86 -6.10 -13.67 -12.14
CA GLY A 86 -6.78 -14.17 -10.93
C GLY A 86 -5.86 -14.31 -9.73
N LEU A 87 -4.68 -14.87 -9.97
CA LEU A 87 -3.65 -15.02 -8.95
C LEU A 87 -3.04 -13.67 -8.57
N SER A 88 -2.91 -12.73 -9.53
CA SER A 88 -2.54 -11.34 -9.22
C SER A 88 -3.54 -10.67 -8.27
N ILE A 89 -4.85 -10.79 -8.54
CA ILE A 89 -5.92 -10.27 -7.66
C ILE A 89 -5.81 -10.86 -6.25
N PHE A 90 -5.57 -12.17 -6.14
CA PHE A 90 -5.37 -12.84 -4.85
C PHE A 90 -4.16 -12.28 -4.10
N PHE A 91 -2.99 -12.15 -4.75
CA PHE A 91 -1.81 -11.59 -4.10
C PHE A 91 -1.97 -10.10 -3.73
N THR A 92 -2.68 -9.31 -4.55
CA THR A 92 -3.03 -7.93 -4.21
C THR A 92 -3.92 -7.87 -2.97
N LEU A 93 -4.90 -8.76 -2.83
CA LEU A 93 -5.73 -8.87 -1.61
C LEU A 93 -4.88 -9.24 -0.39
N VAL A 94 -4.02 -10.25 -0.51
CA VAL A 94 -3.11 -10.67 0.57
C VAL A 94 -2.22 -9.51 1.00
N GLY A 95 -1.60 -8.81 0.04
CA GLY A 95 -0.80 -7.61 0.30
C GLY A 95 -1.61 -6.53 1.01
N ALA A 96 -2.83 -6.23 0.55
CA ALA A 96 -3.70 -5.24 1.18
C ALA A 96 -3.97 -5.59 2.66
N VAL A 97 -4.27 -6.86 2.96
CA VAL A 97 -4.49 -7.31 4.34
C VAL A 97 -3.23 -7.10 5.20
N PHE A 98 -2.05 -7.47 4.70
CA PHE A 98 -0.80 -7.32 5.44
C PHE A 98 -0.43 -5.85 5.69
N TRP A 99 -0.49 -5.00 4.67
CA TRP A 99 -0.19 -3.57 4.80
C TRP A 99 -1.20 -2.83 5.68
N GLY A 100 -2.49 -3.15 5.54
CA GLY A 100 -3.54 -2.59 6.41
C GLY A 100 -3.39 -3.02 7.87
N THR A 101 -2.99 -4.28 8.10
CA THR A 101 -2.69 -4.78 9.45
C THR A 101 -1.49 -4.04 10.06
N CYS A 102 -0.40 -3.86 9.30
CA CYS A 102 0.75 -3.07 9.76
C CYS A 102 0.33 -1.64 10.13
N ALA A 103 -0.44 -0.98 9.26
CA ALA A 103 -0.91 0.38 9.49
C ALA A 103 -1.76 0.50 10.75
N GLY A 104 -2.68 -0.45 10.95
CA GLY A 104 -3.54 -0.53 12.15
C GLY A 104 -2.74 -0.76 13.43
N ILE A 105 -1.79 -1.69 13.42
CA ILE A 105 -0.97 -1.99 14.60
C ILE A 105 -0.06 -0.81 14.93
N PHE A 106 0.62 -0.18 13.95
CA PHE A 106 1.44 1.01 14.22
C PHE A 106 0.62 2.15 14.81
N TYR A 107 -0.57 2.40 14.26
CA TYR A 107 -1.47 3.42 14.79
C TYR A 107 -1.93 3.12 16.22
N HIS A 108 -2.25 1.86 16.54
CA HIS A 108 -2.75 1.48 17.85
C HIS A 108 -1.64 1.38 18.91
N SER A 109 -0.52 0.75 18.57
CA SER A 109 0.56 0.43 19.51
C SER A 109 1.42 1.64 19.88
N THR A 110 1.52 2.63 18.99
CA THR A 110 2.35 3.83 19.19
C THR A 110 1.50 5.03 19.59
N PRO A 111 1.96 5.89 20.51
CA PRO A 111 1.27 7.12 20.87
C PRO A 111 1.54 8.27 19.88
N PHE A 112 2.44 8.05 18.92
CA PHE A 112 2.89 9.09 18.00
C PHE A 112 1.84 9.37 16.92
N ARG A 113 1.56 10.66 16.69
CA ARG A 113 0.67 11.17 15.65
C ARG A 113 1.36 12.32 14.92
N ALA A 114 0.89 12.62 13.71
CA ALA A 114 1.45 13.70 12.88
C ALA A 114 1.53 15.05 13.60
N PHE A 115 0.62 15.32 14.53
CA PHE A 115 0.55 16.57 15.30
C PHE A 115 1.17 16.49 16.69
N THR A 116 1.74 15.36 17.12
CA THR A 116 2.31 15.20 18.46
C THR A 116 3.83 15.20 18.49
N CYS A 117 4.51 15.18 17.34
CA CYS A 117 5.97 14.99 17.32
C CYS A 117 6.78 16.12 17.96
N ASP A 118 6.20 17.32 18.08
CA ASP A 118 6.81 18.47 18.74
C ASP A 118 6.40 18.59 20.22
N ASN A 119 5.62 17.63 20.74
CA ASN A 119 5.19 17.67 22.13
C ASN A 119 6.38 17.38 23.08
N PRO A 120 6.37 17.98 24.29
CA PRO A 120 7.35 17.68 25.32
C PRO A 120 7.40 16.18 25.68
N VAL A 121 8.59 15.67 26.00
CA VAL A 121 8.85 14.22 26.24
C VAL A 121 7.98 13.67 27.38
N ASP A 122 7.75 14.46 28.41
CA ASP A 122 6.93 14.13 29.59
C ASP A 122 5.44 13.92 29.27
N THR A 123 4.96 14.39 28.11
CA THR A 123 3.58 14.13 27.66
C THR A 123 3.37 12.71 27.13
N PHE A 124 4.45 11.98 26.83
CA PHE A 124 4.38 10.61 26.32
C PHE A 124 4.47 9.57 27.45
N PRO A 125 3.85 8.39 27.28
CA PRO A 125 3.99 7.28 28.23
C PRO A 125 5.47 6.92 28.44
N THR A 126 5.86 6.60 29.67
CA THR A 126 7.26 6.38 30.07
C THR A 126 8.02 5.41 29.15
N LYS A 127 7.36 4.34 28.70
CA LYS A 127 7.93 3.35 27.78
C LYS A 127 8.28 3.91 26.38
N TRP A 128 7.62 4.98 25.96
CA TRP A 128 7.76 5.63 24.65
C TRP A 128 8.64 6.88 24.69
N GLN A 129 8.95 7.42 25.88
CA GLN A 129 9.81 8.61 26.04
C GLN A 129 11.18 8.49 25.35
N PRO A 130 11.89 7.33 25.38
CA PRO A 130 13.16 7.17 24.67
C PRO A 130 13.06 7.23 23.14
N TYR A 131 11.84 7.15 22.60
CA TYR A 131 11.56 7.08 21.15
C TYR A 131 10.99 8.40 20.62
N VAL A 132 10.85 9.44 21.44
CA VAL A 132 10.25 10.72 21.03
C VAL A 132 11.03 11.37 19.86
N GLY A 133 12.36 11.26 19.88
CA GLY A 133 13.22 11.72 18.77
C GLY A 133 13.00 10.96 17.45
N GLU A 134 12.21 9.89 17.46
CA GLU A 134 11.86 9.10 16.28
C GLU A 134 10.39 9.21 15.89
N CYS A 135 9.63 10.11 16.55
CA CYS A 135 8.20 10.28 16.29
C CYS A 135 7.91 10.46 14.80
N THR A 136 8.61 11.39 14.13
CA THR A 136 8.42 11.65 12.68
C THR A 136 8.65 10.40 11.85
N ARG A 137 9.61 9.55 12.23
CA ARG A 137 9.93 8.31 11.52
C ARG A 137 8.81 7.28 11.67
N VAL A 138 8.34 7.07 12.91
CA VAL A 138 7.25 6.13 13.20
C VAL A 138 5.97 6.56 12.50
N VAL A 139 5.65 7.86 12.54
CA VAL A 139 4.47 8.41 11.85
C VAL A 139 4.62 8.30 10.33
N SER A 140 5.82 8.55 9.78
CA SER A 140 6.09 8.36 8.35
C SER A 140 5.90 6.91 7.93
N LEU A 141 6.41 5.95 8.70
CA LEU A 141 6.23 4.52 8.45
C LEU A 141 4.74 4.15 8.48
N GLN A 142 4.01 4.61 9.50
CA GLN A 142 2.56 4.41 9.60
C GLN A 142 1.82 4.98 8.38
N GLY A 143 2.19 6.18 7.92
CA GLY A 143 1.62 6.83 6.74
C GLY A 143 1.88 6.04 5.46
N LEU A 144 3.10 5.53 5.28
CA LEU A 144 3.45 4.66 4.15
C LEU A 144 2.62 3.37 4.15
N CYS A 145 2.41 2.74 5.31
CA CYS A 145 1.57 1.55 5.39
C CYS A 145 0.10 1.84 5.01
N TRP A 146 -0.46 2.97 5.45
CA TRP A 146 -1.82 3.38 5.05
C TRP A 146 -1.90 3.70 3.55
N ALA A 147 -0.88 4.36 2.99
CA ALA A 147 -0.82 4.69 1.57
C ALA A 147 -0.76 3.41 0.71
N GLU A 148 0.09 2.46 1.08
CA GLU A 148 0.22 1.19 0.37
C GLU A 148 -1.05 0.36 0.45
N TRP A 149 -1.68 0.30 1.63
CA TRP A 149 -2.99 -0.35 1.79
C TRP A 149 -4.05 0.25 0.86
N ALA A 150 -4.17 1.58 0.83
CA ALA A 150 -5.14 2.26 -0.01
C ALA A 150 -4.87 2.02 -1.50
N LEU A 151 -3.61 2.06 -1.91
CA LEU A 151 -3.18 1.78 -3.28
C LEU A 151 -3.52 0.34 -3.69
N LEU A 152 -3.22 -0.65 -2.84
CA LEU A 152 -3.54 -2.06 -3.11
C LEU A 152 -5.05 -2.31 -3.13
N CYS A 153 -5.83 -1.67 -2.26
CA CYS A 153 -7.31 -1.72 -2.31
C CYS A 153 -7.85 -1.15 -3.63
N LEU A 154 -7.32 -0.01 -4.08
CA LEU A 154 -7.70 0.59 -5.36
C LEU A 154 -7.32 -0.32 -6.53
N MET A 155 -6.10 -0.87 -6.55
CA MET A 155 -5.67 -1.84 -7.55
C MET A 155 -6.55 -3.10 -7.55
N LEU A 156 -6.95 -3.59 -6.38
CA LEU A 156 -7.82 -4.75 -6.23
C LEU A 156 -9.18 -4.51 -6.89
N VAL A 157 -9.85 -3.40 -6.54
CA VAL A 157 -11.15 -3.03 -7.12
C VAL A 157 -11.05 -2.86 -8.63
N MET A 158 -10.04 -2.13 -9.11
CA MET A 158 -9.83 -1.92 -10.54
C MET A 158 -9.52 -3.22 -11.29
N SER A 159 -8.79 -4.16 -10.68
CA SER A 159 -8.49 -5.46 -11.27
C SER A 159 -9.70 -6.38 -11.31
N ILE A 160 -10.58 -6.33 -10.30
CA ILE A 160 -11.85 -7.07 -10.29
C ILE A 160 -12.78 -6.51 -11.37
N ILE A 161 -12.95 -5.19 -11.45
CA ILE A 161 -13.74 -4.54 -12.52
C ILE A 161 -13.18 -4.92 -13.89
N HIS A 162 -11.86 -4.96 -14.04
CA HIS A 162 -11.25 -5.33 -15.32
C HIS A 162 -11.49 -6.80 -15.68
N LYS A 163 -11.58 -7.70 -14.69
CA LYS A 163 -11.79 -9.14 -14.91
C LYS A 163 -13.26 -9.50 -15.16
N ILE A 164 -14.20 -8.72 -14.62
CA ILE A 164 -15.63 -8.95 -14.78
C ILE A 164 -16.12 -8.23 -16.04
N GLU A 165 -16.59 -8.99 -17.03
CA GLU A 165 -17.26 -8.43 -18.19
C GLU A 165 -18.70 -8.03 -17.80
N ILE A 166 -18.94 -6.75 -17.52
CA ILE A 166 -20.30 -6.24 -17.31
C ILE A 166 -20.96 -6.14 -18.68
N ARG A 167 -21.71 -7.18 -19.08
CA ARG A 167 -22.54 -7.15 -20.29
C ARG A 167 -23.89 -6.50 -19.96
N PRO A 168 -24.20 -5.29 -20.46
CA PRO A 168 -25.55 -4.75 -20.35
C PRO A 168 -26.51 -5.68 -21.10
N ARG A 169 -27.53 -6.18 -20.41
CA ARG A 169 -28.62 -6.95 -21.03
C ARG A 169 -29.80 -6.00 -21.24
N PRO A 170 -29.98 -5.43 -22.45
CA PRO A 170 -31.06 -4.47 -22.72
C PRO A 170 -32.46 -5.08 -22.55
N GLU A 171 -32.58 -6.42 -22.58
CA GLU A 171 -33.84 -7.15 -22.40
C GLU A 171 -34.09 -7.61 -20.94
N ALA A 172 -33.21 -7.27 -20.01
CA ALA A 172 -33.40 -7.59 -18.59
C ALA A 172 -34.37 -6.61 -17.94
N SER A 173 -35.67 -6.83 -18.13
CA SER A 173 -36.76 -6.16 -17.42
C SER A 173 -37.21 -7.01 -16.22
N TYR A 174 -37.40 -6.39 -15.05
CA TYR A 174 -38.02 -7.06 -13.89
C TYR A 174 -39.48 -7.47 -14.12
N TYR A 175 -40.11 -6.96 -15.18
CA TYR A 175 -41.53 -7.16 -15.48
C TYR A 175 -41.80 -7.92 -16.79
N GLY A 176 -40.77 -8.55 -17.39
CA GLY A 176 -40.90 -9.24 -18.68
C GLY A 176 -40.94 -8.27 -19.88
N PRO A 177 -41.02 -8.79 -21.12
CA PRO A 177 -41.09 -7.99 -22.33
C PRO A 177 -42.33 -7.08 -22.36
#